data_AF-A0A9P8NXK7-F1
#
_entry.id   AF-A0A9P8NXK7-F1
#
_cell.length_a   1.000
_cell.length_b   1.000
_cell.length_c   1.000
_cell.angle_alpha   90.00
_cell.angle_beta   90.00
_cell.angle_gamma   90.00
#
_symmetry.space_group_name_H-M   'P 1'
#
loop_
_entity.id
_entity.type
_entity.pdbx_description
1 polymer ?
#
loop_
_entity_poly.entity_id
_entity_poly.type
_entity_poly.pdbx_seq_one_letter_code
_entity_poly.pdbx_strand_id
1 'polypeptide(L)'
;MWSELVDEEGRVYYYNSQTEQTQWDRPDDLGESVVDQALEKTQWRRFLTDEKEVYYYNEETQQSVWTLPEEVRKLLGDGKVEEAQPTEIVAEETLDSCKLVDLASLVTEDGLKLEETAGNDNSQFLQMLADFSVGTDWTFQQVMDRCIGDKRYWSVADSFERKQTFEVYLLRKADEELREKESSKDSYRNAFFQVLDKQDIRYYTRWKTCARMIVDEPVYSLIPPKMKREFFEEYSRKLRNEHEAAVRELRRKELDEVEVILRGEMTMMSKVDDVFKSLDFSRLPNITHLDVLTIYESIMTELEKTFEKTVSENNKKNYRADRRARDGFRQLLDEVSRKTEFTAKLRWHELLSYIKDDERFLELCGRRGSLPIDFYWDIVDRENQSLKAKRDLVKQVIKSVDNMSLEEFSRVVMAKVENVSESDCRLIREMLLEESRQKGEGDRKKRLMTLGYGVSKR
;
A
#
# COMPACT_ATOMS: atom_id res chain seq x y z
N MET A 1 15.98 17.28 16.86
CA MET A 1 15.29 18.45 17.45
C MET A 1 13.81 18.09 17.55
N TRP A 2 13.21 18.15 18.74
CA TRP A 2 11.82 17.76 18.96
C TRP A 2 10.85 18.88 18.55
N SER A 3 9.75 18.54 17.90
CA SER A 3 8.68 19.44 17.49
C SER A 3 7.31 18.91 17.93
N GLU A 4 6.44 19.80 18.38
CA GLU A 4 5.06 19.48 18.76
C GLU A 4 4.17 19.45 17.52
N LEU A 5 3.50 18.32 17.26
CA LEU A 5 2.60 18.11 16.14
C LEU A 5 1.25 17.60 16.65
N VAL A 6 0.18 17.91 15.92
CA VAL A 6 -1.18 17.49 16.26
C VAL A 6 -1.66 16.50 15.22
N ASP A 7 -2.19 15.36 15.68
CA ASP A 7 -2.79 14.31 14.85
C ASP A 7 -4.19 14.71 14.35
N GLU A 8 -4.75 13.97 13.39
CA GLU A 8 -6.09 14.21 12.80
C GLU A 8 -7.22 14.18 13.84
N GLU A 9 -7.00 13.50 14.98
CA GLU A 9 -7.91 13.43 16.13
C GLU A 9 -7.65 14.52 17.19
N GLY A 10 -6.76 15.49 16.92
CA GLY A 10 -6.48 16.61 17.82
C GLY A 10 -5.55 16.28 19.00
N ARG A 11 -4.94 15.08 19.01
CA ARG A 11 -3.98 14.67 20.03
C ARG A 11 -2.58 15.18 19.69
N VAL A 12 -1.92 15.75 20.68
CA VAL A 12 -0.55 16.25 20.56
C VAL A 12 0.43 15.07 20.67
N TYR A 13 1.36 14.96 19.73
CA TYR A 13 2.50 14.06 19.80
C TYR A 13 3.79 14.81 19.45
N TYR A 14 4.90 14.34 20.01
CA TYR A 14 6.21 14.96 19.84
C TYR A 14 7.01 14.16 18.82
N TYR A 15 7.53 14.84 17.80
CA TYR A 15 8.32 14.23 16.74
C TYR A 15 9.76 14.74 16.78
N ASN A 16 10.74 13.84 16.74
CA ASN A 16 12.15 14.20 16.66
C ASN A 16 12.64 14.15 15.22
N SER A 17 12.86 15.32 14.63
CA SER A 17 13.39 15.47 13.26
C SER A 17 14.79 14.88 13.03
N GLN A 18 15.55 14.55 14.09
CA GLN A 18 16.89 13.98 13.98
C GLN A 18 16.92 12.46 14.16
N THR A 19 15.98 11.90 14.90
CA THR A 19 15.93 10.44 15.17
C THR A 19 14.73 9.76 14.52
N GLU A 20 13.85 10.52 13.85
CA GLU A 20 12.58 10.09 13.25
C GLU A 20 11.65 9.38 14.23
N GLN A 21 11.81 9.63 15.52
CA GLN A 21 11.00 9.02 16.57
C GLN A 21 9.80 9.90 16.93
N THR A 22 8.64 9.28 17.13
CA THR A 22 7.43 9.90 17.67
C THR A 22 7.15 9.39 19.07
N GLN A 23 6.79 10.26 20.00
CA GLN A 23 6.35 9.88 21.33
C GLN A 23 5.17 10.73 21.80
N TRP A 24 4.33 10.14 22.65
CA TRP A 24 3.14 10.79 23.19
C TRP A 24 3.45 11.58 24.47
N ASP A 25 4.48 11.17 25.20
CA ASP A 25 4.96 11.87 26.39
C ASP A 25 5.93 13.00 26.01
N ARG A 26 5.85 14.14 26.68
CA ARG A 26 6.71 15.30 26.40
C ARG A 26 8.19 14.96 26.69
N PRO A 27 9.11 15.09 25.70
CA PRO A 27 10.53 14.81 25.90
C PRO A 27 11.21 15.86 26.78
N ASP A 28 12.07 15.43 27.73
CA ASP A 28 12.84 16.31 28.63
C ASP A 28 13.80 17.28 27.88
N ASP A 29 14.24 16.91 26.68
CA ASP A 29 15.08 17.74 25.79
C ASP A 29 14.27 18.82 25.02
N LEU A 30 12.93 18.77 25.07
CA LEU A 30 12.06 19.85 24.61
C LEU A 30 11.98 20.89 25.74
N GLY A 31 13.09 21.59 25.97
CA GLY A 31 13.27 22.52 27.09
C GLY A 31 12.10 23.50 27.24
N GLU A 32 11.77 23.81 28.50
CA GLU A 32 10.87 24.90 28.88
C GLU A 32 11.12 26.11 27.98
N SER A 33 10.04 26.61 27.38
CA SER A 33 10.11 27.78 26.52
C SER A 33 10.82 28.91 27.26
N VAL A 34 11.79 29.54 26.61
CA VAL A 34 12.51 30.74 27.13
C VAL A 34 11.53 31.83 27.58
N VAL A 35 10.32 31.80 27.01
CA VAL A 35 9.18 32.65 27.34
C VAL A 35 8.53 32.26 28.68
N ASP A 36 8.42 30.97 29.01
CA ASP A 36 7.88 30.50 30.29
C ASP A 36 8.81 30.89 31.46
N GLN A 37 10.13 30.81 31.27
CA GLN A 37 11.11 31.29 32.27
C GLN A 37 11.11 32.82 32.45
N ALA A 38 10.74 33.57 31.42
CA ALA A 38 10.57 35.03 31.50
C ALA A 38 9.22 35.40 32.15
N LEU A 39 8.17 34.62 31.88
CA LEU A 39 6.86 34.78 32.51
C LEU A 39 6.93 34.54 34.01
N GLU A 40 7.65 33.51 34.50
CA GLU A 40 7.85 33.26 35.93
C GLU A 40 8.58 34.38 36.67
N LYS A 41 9.42 35.16 35.96
CA LYS A 41 10.09 36.35 36.53
C LYS A 41 9.19 37.58 36.53
N THR A 42 8.03 37.51 35.90
CA THR A 42 7.02 38.55 35.85
C THR A 42 5.73 38.07 36.51
N GLN A 43 4.73 38.95 36.61
CA GLN A 43 3.41 38.60 37.16
C GLN A 43 2.40 38.22 36.06
N TRP A 44 2.90 37.91 34.87
CA TRP A 44 2.10 37.50 33.71
C TRP A 44 2.01 35.99 33.61
N ARG A 45 0.82 35.46 33.37
CA ARG A 45 0.55 34.04 33.14
C ARG A 45 -0.08 33.81 31.77
N ARG A 46 0.27 32.70 31.12
CA ARG A 46 -0.36 32.28 29.86
C ARG A 46 -1.56 31.37 30.11
N PHE A 47 -2.65 31.64 29.41
CA PHE A 47 -3.89 30.86 29.42
C PHE A 47 -4.28 30.48 28.00
N LEU A 48 -4.97 29.36 27.85
CA LEU A 48 -5.45 28.84 26.58
C LEU A 48 -6.99 28.82 26.63
N THR A 49 -7.63 29.47 25.66
CA THR A 49 -9.09 29.49 25.53
C THR A 49 -9.60 28.20 24.86
N ASP A 50 -10.88 27.88 25.01
CA ASP A 50 -11.55 26.73 24.39
C ASP A 50 -11.42 26.69 22.85
N GLU A 51 -11.15 27.85 22.23
CA GLU A 51 -10.87 28.01 20.78
C GLU A 51 -9.38 27.84 20.42
N LYS A 52 -8.55 27.36 21.36
CA LYS A 52 -7.11 27.09 21.22
C LYS A 52 -6.23 28.33 21.01
N GLU A 53 -6.74 29.52 21.30
CA GLU A 53 -5.99 30.78 21.28
C GLU A 53 -5.33 31.06 22.64
N VAL A 54 -4.10 31.60 22.61
CA VAL A 54 -3.30 31.88 23.82
C VAL A 54 -3.39 33.35 24.18
N TYR A 55 -3.77 33.67 25.41
CA TYR A 55 -3.71 35.03 25.95
C TYR A 55 -2.88 35.09 27.23
N TYR A 56 -2.29 36.25 27.50
CA TYR A 56 -1.46 36.53 28.67
C TYR A 56 -2.24 37.41 29.64
N TYR A 57 -2.29 37.02 30.90
CA TYR A 57 -3.02 37.71 31.96
C TYR A 57 -2.08 38.14 33.08
N ASN A 58 -2.12 39.42 33.44
CA ASN A 58 -1.36 39.96 34.56
C ASN A 58 -2.18 39.90 35.85
N GLU A 59 -1.67 39.19 36.86
CA GLU A 59 -2.40 39.01 38.12
C GLU A 59 -2.46 40.28 38.99
N GLU A 60 -1.54 41.23 38.81
CA GLU A 60 -1.48 42.47 39.59
C GLU A 60 -2.37 43.57 38.98
N THR A 61 -2.34 43.70 37.66
CA THR A 61 -3.08 44.75 36.94
C THR A 61 -4.44 44.29 36.44
N GLN A 62 -4.74 42.99 36.52
CA GLN A 62 -5.97 42.34 35.99
C GLN A 62 -6.20 42.58 34.49
N GLN A 63 -5.12 42.75 33.72
CA GLN A 63 -5.18 42.98 32.28
C GLN A 63 -4.91 41.69 31.50
N SER A 64 -5.71 41.45 30.45
CA SER A 64 -5.47 40.38 29.47
C SER A 64 -5.03 40.96 28.12
N VAL A 65 -3.99 40.36 27.53
CA VAL A 65 -3.42 40.76 26.24
C VAL A 65 -3.16 39.51 25.39
N TRP A 66 -3.52 39.56 24.11
CA TRP A 66 -3.38 38.44 23.16
C TRP A 66 -1.98 38.35 22.53
N THR A 67 -1.17 39.39 22.72
CA THR A 67 0.24 39.47 22.30
C THR A 67 1.16 39.40 23.50
N LEU A 68 2.42 39.00 23.28
CA LEU A 68 3.41 38.87 24.35
C LEU A 68 3.64 40.23 25.05
N PRO A 69 3.45 40.34 26.38
CA PRO A 69 3.58 41.61 27.11
C PRO A 69 4.99 42.23 27.00
N GLU A 70 5.07 43.55 26.87
CA GLU A 70 6.33 44.29 26.67
C GLU A 70 7.37 44.06 27.78
N GLU A 71 6.92 43.85 29.02
CA GLU A 71 7.78 43.54 30.17
C GLU A 71 8.50 42.19 30.01
N VAL A 72 7.77 41.20 29.51
CA VAL A 72 8.30 39.86 29.18
C VAL A 72 9.21 39.96 27.96
N ARG A 73 8.85 40.79 26.97
CA ARG A 73 9.67 41.07 25.77
C ARG A 73 11.02 41.71 26.13
N LYS A 74 11.04 42.66 27.05
CA LYS A 74 12.27 43.33 27.53
C LYS A 74 13.22 42.38 28.26
N LEU A 75 12.70 41.39 28.99
CA LEU A 75 13.50 40.37 29.65
C LEU A 75 14.11 39.34 28.67
N LEU A 76 13.48 39.16 27.50
CA LEU A 76 13.93 38.21 26.48
C LEU A 76 15.05 38.78 25.58
N GLY A 77 15.22 40.12 25.54
CA GLY A 77 16.19 40.82 24.70
C GLY A 77 15.81 40.79 23.22
N ASP A 78 15.91 41.93 22.51
CA ASP A 78 15.40 42.15 21.14
C ASP A 78 16.08 41.32 20.01
N GLY A 79 16.67 40.16 20.31
CA GLY A 79 17.52 39.40 19.40
C GLY A 79 17.03 38.02 18.92
N LYS A 80 15.95 37.45 19.49
CA LYS A 80 15.41 36.15 19.04
C LYS A 80 13.90 36.01 19.29
N VAL A 81 13.11 36.76 18.54
CA VAL A 81 11.71 36.43 18.27
C VAL A 81 11.46 36.82 16.81
N GLU A 82 11.18 35.84 15.94
CA GLU A 82 10.57 36.15 14.64
C GLU A 82 9.16 36.64 14.92
N GLU A 83 9.00 37.96 14.95
CA GLU A 83 7.70 38.63 14.90
C GLU A 83 7.13 38.45 13.49
N ALA A 84 6.14 37.56 13.36
CA ALA A 84 5.16 37.68 12.28
C ALA A 84 4.38 38.97 12.52
N GLN A 85 4.55 39.94 11.62
CA GLN A 85 3.86 41.23 11.69
C GLN A 85 2.35 41.02 11.63
N PRO A 86 1.56 41.66 12.52
CA PRO A 86 0.16 41.91 12.25
C PRO A 86 0.07 42.93 11.12
N THR A 87 -0.49 42.52 9.98
CA THR A 87 -1.02 43.45 9.00
C THR A 87 -2.06 44.34 9.67
N GLU A 88 -1.80 45.65 9.67
CA GLU A 88 -2.83 46.67 9.85
C GLU A 88 -3.89 46.48 8.75
N ILE A 89 -5.03 45.91 9.14
CA ILE A 89 -6.28 46.07 8.38
C ILE A 89 -6.99 47.23 9.04
N VAL A 90 -6.93 48.38 8.36
CA VAL A 90 -7.85 49.50 8.56
C VAL A 90 -9.26 48.92 8.55
N ALA A 91 -10.01 49.17 9.62
CA ALA A 91 -11.43 48.86 9.69
C ALA A 91 -12.16 49.53 8.52
N GLU A 92 -12.46 48.73 7.50
CA GLU A 92 -13.49 49.01 6.52
C GLU A 92 -14.47 47.84 6.65
N GLU A 93 -15.64 48.13 7.22
CA GLU A 93 -16.75 47.19 7.29
C GLU A 93 -17.20 46.86 5.85
N THR A 94 -16.66 45.78 5.30
CA THR A 94 -17.21 45.14 4.10
C THR A 94 -17.41 43.66 4.42
N LEU A 95 -18.66 43.19 4.28
CA LEU A 95 -19.04 41.80 4.51
C LEU A 95 -18.05 40.81 3.88
N ASP A 96 -17.56 39.87 4.68
CA ASP A 96 -16.64 38.80 4.31
C ASP A 96 -17.06 38.04 3.03
N SER A 97 -16.20 38.09 2.01
CA SER A 97 -16.24 37.24 0.82
C SER A 97 -16.20 35.74 1.12
N CYS A 98 -15.82 35.33 2.35
CA CYS A 98 -15.73 33.94 2.75
C CYS A 98 -17.09 33.30 3.09
N LYS A 99 -18.14 34.09 3.36
CA LYS A 99 -19.49 33.54 3.61
C LYS A 99 -20.26 33.19 2.32
N LEU A 100 -19.87 33.75 1.18
CA LEU A 100 -20.49 33.44 -0.13
C LEU A 100 -20.14 32.02 -0.62
N VAL A 101 -18.94 31.51 -0.28
CA VAL A 101 -18.46 30.20 -0.75
C VAL A 101 -19.15 29.04 0.00
N ASP A 102 -19.44 29.23 1.29
CA ASP A 102 -20.21 28.25 2.10
C ASP A 102 -21.71 28.21 1.74
N LEU A 103 -22.27 29.35 1.33
CA LEU A 103 -23.67 29.44 0.89
C LEU A 103 -23.89 28.80 -0.50
N ALA A 104 -22.90 28.83 -1.39
CA ALA A 104 -22.97 28.15 -2.69
C ALA A 104 -23.00 26.62 -2.56
N SER A 105 -22.37 26.05 -1.51
CA SER A 105 -22.43 24.61 -1.22
C SER A 105 -23.69 24.19 -0.44
N LEU A 106 -24.38 25.14 0.21
CA LEU A 106 -25.67 24.93 0.89
C LEU A 106 -26.88 25.10 -0.03
N VAL A 107 -26.67 25.32 -1.33
CA VAL A 107 -27.72 25.09 -2.33
C VAL A 107 -27.91 23.58 -2.47
N THR A 108 -28.60 22.99 -1.50
CA THR A 108 -29.33 21.74 -1.73
C THR A 108 -30.25 21.95 -2.92
N GLU A 109 -30.63 20.87 -3.60
CA GLU A 109 -31.61 20.85 -4.70
C GLU A 109 -32.92 21.64 -4.39
N ASP A 110 -33.17 21.99 -3.12
CA ASP A 110 -34.28 22.81 -2.65
C ASP A 110 -34.13 24.33 -2.90
N GLY A 111 -32.91 24.86 -3.10
CA GLY A 111 -32.70 26.27 -3.46
C GLY A 111 -33.01 26.60 -4.92
N LEU A 112 -32.73 25.67 -5.84
CA LEU A 112 -33.15 25.76 -7.25
C LEU A 112 -34.65 25.48 -7.45
N LYS A 113 -35.28 24.69 -6.57
CA LYS A 113 -36.72 24.43 -6.63
C LYS A 113 -37.60 25.65 -6.31
N LEU A 114 -37.09 26.60 -5.53
CA LEU A 114 -37.84 27.82 -5.16
C LEU A 114 -38.06 28.80 -6.34
N GLU A 115 -37.21 28.75 -7.38
CA GLU A 115 -37.46 29.47 -8.64
C GLU A 115 -38.39 28.69 -9.59
N GLU A 116 -38.32 27.35 -9.64
CA GLU A 116 -39.25 26.56 -10.46
C GLU A 116 -40.69 26.60 -9.94
N THR A 117 -40.88 26.84 -8.64
CA THR A 117 -42.19 27.11 -8.04
C THR A 117 -42.55 28.60 -8.00
N ALA A 118 -41.79 29.48 -8.66
CA ALA A 118 -42.00 30.92 -8.59
C ALA A 118 -43.38 31.33 -9.12
N GLY A 119 -44.28 31.60 -8.20
CA GLY A 119 -45.37 32.53 -8.45
C GLY A 119 -44.82 33.90 -8.86
N ASN A 120 -45.67 34.70 -9.51
CA ASN A 120 -45.41 36.09 -9.91
C ASN A 120 -44.82 36.94 -8.75
N ASP A 121 -45.07 36.55 -7.50
CA ASP A 121 -44.73 37.28 -6.28
C ASP A 121 -43.22 37.30 -5.96
N ASN A 122 -42.46 36.23 -6.24
CA ASN A 122 -40.99 36.19 -6.04
C ASN A 122 -40.27 37.05 -7.10
N SER A 123 -40.80 37.08 -8.32
CA SER A 123 -40.25 37.91 -9.40
C SER A 123 -40.40 39.41 -9.12
N GLN A 124 -41.50 39.83 -8.50
CA GLN A 124 -41.72 41.23 -8.12
C GLN A 124 -40.80 41.68 -6.98
N PHE A 125 -40.51 40.77 -6.04
CA PHE A 125 -39.56 41.02 -4.95
C PHE A 125 -38.12 41.12 -5.48
N LEU A 126 -37.69 40.22 -6.37
CA LEU A 126 -36.38 40.27 -7.02
C LEU A 126 -36.21 41.51 -7.92
N GLN A 127 -37.24 41.90 -8.68
CA GLN A 127 -37.24 43.13 -9.47
C GLN A 127 -37.13 44.37 -8.59
N MET A 128 -37.80 44.40 -7.44
CA MET A 128 -37.64 45.47 -6.46
C MET A 128 -36.19 45.53 -5.95
N LEU A 129 -35.56 44.40 -5.60
CA LEU A 129 -34.15 44.38 -5.18
C LEU A 129 -33.18 44.92 -6.26
N ALA A 130 -33.50 44.67 -7.54
CA ALA A 130 -32.77 45.25 -8.67
C ALA A 130 -33.02 46.76 -8.83
N ASP A 131 -34.27 47.21 -8.75
CA ASP A 131 -34.66 48.63 -8.87
C ASP A 131 -34.06 49.48 -7.75
N PHE A 132 -33.95 48.94 -6.52
CA PHE A 132 -33.28 49.59 -5.39
C PHE A 132 -31.76 49.44 -5.40
N SER A 133 -31.18 48.80 -6.42
CA SER A 133 -29.73 48.65 -6.64
C SER A 133 -28.97 48.03 -5.47
N VAL A 134 -29.58 47.08 -4.76
CA VAL A 134 -29.01 46.48 -3.55
C VAL A 134 -27.64 45.88 -3.83
N GLY A 135 -26.60 46.36 -3.14
CA GLY A 135 -25.20 45.94 -3.30
C GLY A 135 -24.89 44.63 -2.59
N THR A 136 -23.77 43.98 -2.94
CA THR A 136 -23.31 42.74 -2.30
C THR A 136 -22.91 42.92 -0.83
N ASP A 137 -22.74 44.17 -0.40
CA ASP A 137 -22.41 44.63 0.94
C ASP A 137 -23.65 44.88 1.83
N TRP A 138 -24.87 44.75 1.30
CA TRP A 138 -26.10 45.05 2.03
C TRP A 138 -26.52 43.92 2.96
N THR A 139 -26.92 44.30 4.18
CA THR A 139 -27.54 43.37 5.13
C THR A 139 -29.05 43.25 4.90
N PHE A 140 -29.64 42.10 5.24
CA PHE A 140 -31.09 41.89 5.11
C PHE A 140 -31.92 42.90 5.92
N GLN A 141 -31.40 43.37 7.06
CA GLN A 141 -32.04 44.41 7.88
C GLN A 141 -32.08 45.76 7.17
N GLN A 142 -30.97 46.17 6.53
CA GLN A 142 -30.94 47.41 5.74
C GLN A 142 -31.90 47.35 4.56
N VAL A 143 -32.01 46.20 3.90
CA VAL A 143 -32.98 45.97 2.82
C VAL A 143 -34.41 46.06 3.35
N MET A 144 -34.70 45.41 4.49
CA MET A 144 -36.00 45.47 5.15
C MET A 144 -36.38 46.92 5.45
N ASP A 145 -35.53 47.68 6.15
CA ASP A 145 -35.84 49.05 6.55
C ASP A 145 -36.05 49.99 5.35
N ARG A 146 -35.33 49.76 4.25
CA ARG A 146 -35.43 50.57 3.02
C ARG A 146 -36.64 50.20 2.16
N CYS A 147 -37.00 48.92 2.11
CA CYS A 147 -38.00 48.39 1.18
C CYS A 147 -39.38 48.17 1.84
N ILE A 148 -39.51 48.28 3.17
CA ILE A 148 -40.77 48.01 3.89
C ILE A 148 -41.98 48.84 3.41
N GLY A 149 -41.71 50.02 2.87
CA GLY A 149 -42.72 50.94 2.34
C GLY A 149 -43.21 50.59 0.92
N ASP A 150 -42.54 49.68 0.21
CA ASP A 150 -42.96 49.25 -1.12
C ASP A 150 -43.99 48.13 -1.03
N LYS A 151 -45.05 48.23 -1.85
CA LYS A 151 -46.06 47.17 -1.99
C LYS A 151 -45.44 45.86 -2.45
N ARG A 152 -44.36 45.92 -3.24
CA ARG A 152 -43.63 44.76 -3.77
C ARG A 152 -42.83 44.02 -2.70
N TYR A 153 -42.49 44.65 -1.58
CA TYR A 153 -41.81 43.98 -0.46
C TYR A 153 -42.71 42.96 0.23
N TRP A 154 -44.02 43.22 0.24
CA TRP A 154 -45.04 42.37 0.85
C TRP A 154 -45.63 41.33 -0.13
N SER A 155 -45.10 41.22 -1.36
CA SER A 155 -45.54 40.19 -2.32
C SER A 155 -45.23 38.78 -1.79
N VAL A 156 -44.06 38.62 -1.17
CA VAL A 156 -43.67 37.39 -0.47
C VAL A 156 -44.18 37.47 0.96
N ALA A 157 -45.18 36.66 1.31
CA ALA A 157 -45.83 36.76 2.62
C ALA A 157 -44.92 36.34 3.77
N ASP A 158 -44.08 35.32 3.58
CA ASP A 158 -43.20 34.79 4.62
C ASP A 158 -41.88 35.56 4.72
N SER A 159 -41.45 35.84 5.95
CA SER A 159 -40.21 36.54 6.26
C SER A 159 -38.98 35.66 6.00
N PHE A 160 -39.12 34.34 6.24
CA PHE A 160 -38.06 33.38 5.98
C PHE A 160 -37.80 33.25 4.47
N GLU A 161 -38.87 33.13 3.68
CA GLU A 161 -38.79 33.08 2.21
C GLU A 161 -38.23 34.39 1.60
N ARG A 162 -38.55 35.57 2.16
CA ARG A 162 -37.90 36.84 1.79
C ARG A 162 -36.40 36.85 2.05
N LYS A 163 -35.98 36.32 3.20
CA LYS A 163 -34.56 36.25 3.57
C LYS A 163 -33.81 35.28 2.64
N GLN A 164 -34.39 34.12 2.36
CA GLN A 164 -33.81 33.13 1.45
C GLN A 164 -33.70 33.67 0.02
N THR A 165 -34.76 34.27 -0.51
CA THR A 165 -34.74 34.87 -1.86
C THR A 165 -33.76 36.03 -1.97
N PHE A 166 -33.59 36.81 -0.91
CA PHE A 166 -32.57 37.85 -0.83
C PHE A 166 -31.13 37.29 -0.81
N GLU A 167 -30.87 36.25 -0.03
CA GLU A 167 -29.56 35.57 0.01
C GLU A 167 -29.19 34.97 -1.36
N VAL A 168 -30.16 34.36 -2.05
CA VAL A 168 -30.00 33.87 -3.43
C VAL A 168 -29.71 35.02 -4.40
N TYR A 169 -30.38 36.18 -4.24
CA TYR A 169 -30.11 37.36 -5.07
C TYR A 169 -28.69 37.91 -4.86
N LEU A 170 -28.20 37.99 -3.61
CA LEU A 170 -26.82 38.42 -3.33
C LEU A 170 -25.79 37.47 -3.94
N LEU A 171 -26.01 36.17 -3.82
CA LEU A 171 -25.16 35.14 -4.46
C LEU A 171 -25.13 35.32 -5.97
N ARG A 172 -26.30 35.46 -6.60
CA ARG A 172 -26.41 35.63 -8.06
C ARG A 172 -25.70 36.89 -8.54
N LYS A 173 -25.85 38.01 -7.82
CA LYS A 173 -25.19 39.28 -8.16
C LYS A 173 -23.67 39.18 -7.97
N ALA A 174 -23.20 38.55 -6.89
CA ALA A 174 -21.77 38.29 -6.69
C ALA A 174 -21.19 37.39 -7.80
N ASP A 175 -21.91 36.34 -8.19
CA ASP A 175 -21.52 35.45 -9.28
C ASP A 175 -21.54 36.15 -10.65
N GLU A 176 -22.50 37.03 -10.90
CA GLU A 176 -22.58 37.83 -12.13
C GLU A 176 -21.42 38.83 -12.24
N GLU A 177 -21.12 39.57 -11.17
CA GLU A 177 -19.97 40.46 -11.12
C GLU A 177 -18.63 39.71 -11.30
N LEU A 178 -18.52 38.49 -10.76
CA LEU A 178 -17.34 37.64 -10.94
C LEU A 178 -17.23 37.14 -12.39
N ARG A 179 -18.33 36.67 -12.97
CA ARG A 179 -18.39 36.23 -14.38
C ARG A 179 -18.11 37.35 -15.38
N GLU A 180 -18.56 38.57 -15.12
CA GLU A 180 -18.25 39.73 -15.98
C GLU A 180 -16.78 40.12 -15.91
N LYS A 181 -16.18 40.07 -14.71
CA LYS A 181 -14.74 40.28 -14.51
C LYS A 181 -13.92 39.17 -15.20
N GLU A 182 -14.33 37.92 -15.08
CA GLU A 182 -13.68 36.76 -15.72
C GLU A 182 -13.82 36.79 -17.25
N SER A 183 -15.02 37.05 -17.78
CA SER A 183 -15.24 37.15 -19.23
C SER A 183 -14.51 38.32 -19.86
N SER A 184 -14.42 39.46 -19.16
CA SER A 184 -13.57 40.58 -19.57
C SER A 184 -12.10 40.17 -19.59
N LYS A 185 -11.63 39.48 -18.55
CA LYS A 185 -10.26 38.95 -18.48
C LYS A 185 -9.96 37.96 -19.60
N ASP A 186 -10.88 37.05 -19.90
CA ASP A 186 -10.75 36.06 -20.96
C ASP A 186 -10.78 36.69 -22.36
N SER A 187 -11.58 37.74 -22.57
CA SER A 187 -11.55 38.52 -23.80
C SER A 187 -10.17 39.15 -24.04
N TYR A 188 -9.60 39.78 -23.01
CA TYR A 188 -8.23 40.32 -23.06
C TYR A 188 -7.17 39.23 -23.26
N ARG A 189 -7.32 38.09 -22.59
CA ARG A 189 -6.43 36.93 -22.71
C ARG A 189 -6.41 36.37 -24.13
N ASN A 190 -7.58 36.16 -24.72
CA ASN A 190 -7.72 35.63 -26.08
C ASN A 190 -7.17 36.62 -27.12
N ALA A 191 -7.47 37.92 -26.99
CA ALA A 191 -6.90 38.95 -27.85
C ALA A 191 -5.37 39.01 -27.73
N PHE A 192 -4.83 38.87 -26.51
CA PHE A 192 -3.40 38.84 -26.26
C PHE A 192 -2.74 37.59 -26.86
N PHE A 193 -3.34 36.41 -26.72
CA PHE A 193 -2.83 35.17 -27.28
C PHE A 193 -2.83 35.19 -28.81
N GLN A 194 -3.85 35.76 -29.46
CA GLN A 194 -3.85 35.95 -30.92
C GLN A 194 -2.70 36.83 -31.41
N VAL A 195 -2.30 37.83 -30.62
CA VAL A 195 -1.12 38.65 -30.93
C VAL A 195 0.16 37.85 -30.73
N LEU A 196 0.25 37.07 -29.64
CA LEU A 196 1.40 36.21 -29.37
C LEU A 196 1.60 35.14 -30.44
N ASP A 197 0.52 34.52 -30.93
CA ASP A 197 0.56 33.48 -31.97
C ASP A 197 1.08 34.02 -33.32
N LYS A 198 0.91 35.31 -33.60
CA LYS A 198 1.45 35.96 -34.79
C LYS A 198 2.95 36.23 -34.70
N GLN A 199 3.51 36.23 -33.48
CA GLN A 199 4.92 36.50 -33.22
C GLN A 199 5.69 35.19 -33.04
N ASP A 200 6.97 35.14 -33.43
CA ASP A 200 7.82 33.93 -33.28
C ASP A 200 8.33 33.79 -31.84
N ILE A 201 7.43 33.39 -30.93
CA ILE A 201 7.70 33.24 -29.51
C ILE A 201 8.02 31.77 -29.22
N ARG A 202 9.24 31.53 -28.72
CA ARG A 202 9.67 30.22 -28.22
C ARG A 202 9.38 30.06 -26.73
N TYR A 203 9.26 28.82 -26.26
CA TYR A 203 8.95 28.50 -24.86
C TYR A 203 9.97 29.03 -23.82
N TYR A 204 11.20 29.33 -24.25
CA TYR A 204 12.26 29.89 -23.41
C TYR A 204 12.43 31.41 -23.56
N THR A 205 11.56 32.06 -24.34
CA THR A 205 11.62 33.51 -24.52
C THR A 205 11.35 34.24 -23.19
N ARG A 206 12.04 35.36 -23.00
CA ARG A 206 11.88 36.18 -21.79
C ARG A 206 10.86 37.29 -22.04
N TRP A 207 10.13 37.65 -20.98
CA TRP A 207 9.14 38.74 -21.02
C TRP A 207 9.69 40.03 -21.63
N LYS A 208 10.92 40.45 -21.31
CA LYS A 208 11.52 41.67 -21.85
C LYS A 208 11.71 41.67 -23.38
N THR A 209 11.90 40.51 -23.98
CA THR A 209 12.03 40.37 -25.43
C THR A 209 10.65 40.36 -26.08
N CYS A 210 9.72 39.60 -25.51
CA CYS A 210 8.32 39.55 -25.93
C CYS A 210 7.64 40.94 -25.84
N ALA A 211 7.79 41.64 -24.72
CA ALA A 211 7.24 42.96 -24.51
C ALA A 211 7.72 43.97 -25.56
N ARG A 212 8.99 43.90 -25.98
CA ARG A 212 9.54 44.76 -27.06
C ARG A 212 8.92 44.49 -28.43
N MET A 213 8.50 43.24 -28.69
CA MET A 213 7.88 42.84 -29.96
C MET A 213 6.39 43.25 -30.03
N ILE A 214 5.76 43.46 -28.87
CA ILE A 214 4.31 43.68 -28.75
C ILE A 214 3.98 45.15 -28.39
N VAL A 215 4.98 46.01 -28.19
CA VAL A 215 4.75 47.44 -27.84
C VAL A 215 3.86 48.14 -28.87
N ASP A 216 4.01 47.80 -30.15
CA ASP A 216 3.34 48.46 -31.27
C ASP A 216 1.87 48.01 -31.44
N GLU A 217 1.42 47.00 -30.71
CA GLU A 217 0.08 46.43 -30.84
C GLU A 217 -0.94 47.16 -29.95
N PRO A 218 -2.16 47.46 -30.45
CA PRO A 218 -3.18 48.17 -29.68
C PRO A 218 -3.63 47.40 -28.44
N VAL A 219 -3.59 46.07 -28.50
CA VAL A 219 -3.89 45.16 -27.38
C VAL A 219 -2.90 45.36 -26.22
N TYR A 220 -1.67 45.78 -26.49
CA TYR A 220 -0.69 46.07 -25.45
C TYR A 220 -1.09 47.30 -24.61
N SER A 221 -1.66 48.35 -25.19
CA SER A 221 -2.06 49.52 -24.40
C SER A 221 -3.30 49.27 -23.53
N LEU A 222 -4.17 48.36 -23.94
CA LEU A 222 -5.48 48.10 -23.29
C LEU A 222 -5.36 47.29 -22.00
N ILE A 223 -4.35 46.43 -21.89
CA ILE A 223 -4.23 45.48 -20.77
C ILE A 223 -3.36 46.09 -19.66
N PRO A 224 -3.72 45.94 -18.37
CA PRO A 224 -2.86 46.34 -17.25
C PRO A 224 -1.54 45.54 -17.17
N PRO A 225 -0.43 46.14 -16.70
CA PRO A 225 0.90 45.52 -16.72
C PRO A 225 1.04 44.25 -15.86
N LYS A 226 0.16 44.06 -14.86
CA LYS A 226 0.09 42.83 -14.06
C LYS A 226 -0.50 41.67 -14.88
N MET A 227 -1.66 41.91 -15.50
CA MET A 227 -2.35 40.92 -16.35
C MET A 227 -1.51 40.51 -17.57
N LYS A 228 -0.77 41.43 -18.18
CA LYS A 228 0.14 41.10 -19.30
C LYS A 228 1.18 40.03 -18.94
N ARG A 229 1.78 40.13 -17.75
CA ARG A 229 2.78 39.17 -17.28
C ARG A 229 2.13 37.82 -16.99
N GLU A 230 0.98 37.82 -16.34
CA GLU A 230 0.20 36.60 -16.08
C GLU A 230 -0.16 35.87 -17.38
N PHE A 231 -0.69 36.59 -18.38
CA PHE A 231 -1.02 35.99 -19.68
C PHE A 231 0.22 35.48 -20.42
N PHE A 232 1.34 36.20 -20.39
CA PHE A 232 2.58 35.74 -21.03
C PHE A 232 3.15 34.49 -20.35
N GLU A 233 3.14 34.44 -19.02
CA GLU A 233 3.59 33.26 -18.27
C GLU A 233 2.71 32.05 -18.56
N GLU A 234 1.41 32.27 -18.68
CA GLU A 234 0.46 31.24 -19.09
C GLU A 234 0.74 30.74 -20.52
N TYR A 235 0.95 31.65 -21.47
CA TYR A 235 1.29 31.30 -22.85
C TYR A 235 2.64 30.56 -22.93
N SER A 236 3.63 31.01 -22.18
CA SER A 236 4.94 30.35 -22.10
C SER A 236 4.83 28.94 -21.50
N ARG A 237 3.95 28.77 -20.50
CA ARG A 237 3.62 27.47 -19.91
C ARG A 237 2.92 26.57 -20.93
N LYS A 238 1.97 27.10 -21.70
CA LYS A 238 1.31 26.38 -22.80
C LYS A 238 2.33 25.87 -23.82
N LEU A 239 3.19 26.75 -24.36
CA LEU A 239 4.23 26.37 -25.32
C LEU A 239 5.22 25.35 -24.75
N ARG A 240 5.60 25.49 -23.48
CA ARG A 240 6.46 24.51 -22.79
C ARG A 240 5.76 23.15 -22.70
N ASN A 241 4.51 23.13 -22.27
CA ASN A 241 3.73 21.91 -22.14
C ASN A 241 3.52 21.22 -23.49
N GLU A 242 3.30 21.98 -24.57
CA GLU A 242 3.20 21.45 -25.94
C GLU A 242 4.52 20.85 -26.42
N HIS A 243 5.65 21.53 -26.17
CA HIS A 243 6.97 20.99 -26.50
C HIS A 243 7.30 19.73 -25.69
N GLU A 244 7.10 19.76 -24.39
CA GLU A 244 7.29 18.60 -23.51
C GLU A 244 6.34 17.45 -23.87
N ALA A 245 5.10 17.75 -24.26
CA ALA A 245 4.16 16.76 -24.77
C ALA A 245 4.68 16.15 -26.08
N ALA A 246 5.11 16.96 -27.05
CA ALA A 246 5.67 16.45 -28.29
C ALA A 246 6.89 15.55 -28.05
N VAL A 247 7.81 15.94 -27.16
CA VAL A 247 8.96 15.11 -26.77
C VAL A 247 8.50 13.80 -26.10
N ARG A 248 7.49 13.86 -25.22
CA ARG A 248 6.88 12.67 -24.61
C ARG A 248 6.23 11.75 -25.63
N GLU A 249 5.54 12.30 -26.64
CA GLU A 249 4.94 11.53 -27.72
C GLU A 249 6.00 10.81 -28.57
N LEU A 250 7.11 11.49 -28.90
CA LEU A 250 8.24 10.86 -29.59
C LEU A 250 8.85 9.76 -28.75
N ARG A 251 9.18 10.04 -27.47
CA ARG A 251 9.71 9.03 -26.54
C ARG A 251 8.79 7.83 -26.42
N ARG A 252 7.47 8.03 -26.35
CA ARG A 252 6.52 6.91 -26.28
C ARG A 252 6.59 6.05 -27.54
N LYS A 253 6.60 6.64 -28.74
CA LYS A 253 6.72 5.88 -29.99
C LYS A 253 8.03 5.11 -30.06
N GLU A 254 9.14 5.74 -29.68
CA GLU A 254 10.45 5.08 -29.59
C GLU A 254 10.40 3.89 -28.60
N LEU A 255 9.73 4.04 -27.46
CA LEU A 255 9.57 2.96 -26.47
C LEU A 255 8.71 1.82 -27.00
N ASP A 256 7.62 2.14 -27.70
CA ASP A 256 6.76 1.14 -28.34
C ASP A 256 7.54 0.34 -29.41
N GLU A 257 8.39 1.02 -30.20
CA GLU A 257 9.28 0.37 -31.18
C GLU A 257 10.27 -0.59 -30.49
N VAL A 258 10.91 -0.13 -29.41
CA VAL A 258 11.80 -0.97 -28.60
C VAL A 258 11.06 -2.17 -28.03
N GLU A 259 9.88 -1.98 -27.47
CA GLU A 259 9.08 -3.08 -26.92
C GLU A 259 8.77 -4.14 -27.97
N VAL A 260 8.40 -3.74 -29.19
CA VAL A 260 8.14 -4.67 -30.30
C VAL A 260 9.39 -5.47 -30.68
N ILE A 261 10.55 -4.82 -30.78
CA ILE A 261 11.82 -5.48 -31.08
C ILE A 261 12.15 -6.50 -29.98
N LEU A 262 12.06 -6.08 -28.72
CA LEU A 262 12.36 -6.94 -27.58
C LEU A 262 11.43 -8.15 -27.50
N ARG A 263 10.12 -7.98 -27.73
CA ARG A 263 9.18 -9.11 -27.73
C ARG A 263 9.45 -10.10 -28.87
N GLY A 264 9.97 -9.64 -30.00
CA GLY A 264 10.31 -10.49 -31.15
C GLY A 264 11.59 -11.30 -30.96
N GLU A 265 12.61 -10.71 -30.33
CA GLU A 265 13.93 -11.32 -30.18
C GLU A 265 14.09 -12.08 -28.85
N MET A 266 13.32 -11.73 -27.83
CA MET A 266 13.61 -12.19 -26.47
C MET A 266 13.02 -13.57 -26.16
N THR A 267 13.90 -14.41 -25.61
CA THR A 267 13.58 -15.71 -25.01
C THR A 267 14.02 -15.74 -23.55
N MET A 268 13.50 -16.67 -22.75
CA MET A 268 13.81 -16.85 -21.31
C MET A 268 15.31 -16.94 -20.96
N MET A 269 16.17 -17.27 -21.93
CA MET A 269 17.62 -17.42 -21.74
C MET A 269 18.41 -16.16 -22.12
N SER A 270 17.73 -15.16 -22.67
CA SER A 270 18.36 -13.95 -23.19
C SER A 270 18.86 -13.10 -22.02
N LYS A 271 20.05 -12.53 -22.17
CA LYS A 271 20.61 -11.62 -21.17
C LYS A 271 20.31 -10.18 -21.58
N VAL A 272 20.23 -9.33 -20.57
CA VAL A 272 20.12 -7.87 -20.73
C VAL A 272 21.22 -7.30 -21.64
N ASP A 273 22.44 -7.85 -21.56
CA ASP A 273 23.57 -7.42 -22.41
C ASP A 273 23.35 -7.70 -23.90
N ASP A 274 22.61 -8.75 -24.24
CA ASP A 274 22.34 -9.10 -25.63
C ASP A 274 21.25 -8.18 -26.20
N VAL A 275 20.31 -7.77 -25.35
CA VAL A 275 19.33 -6.72 -25.63
C VAL A 275 19.99 -5.37 -25.90
N PHE A 276 20.94 -4.95 -25.06
CA PHE A 276 21.68 -3.70 -25.29
C PHE A 276 22.53 -3.72 -26.57
N LYS A 277 22.93 -4.90 -27.06
CA LYS A 277 23.67 -5.04 -28.32
C LYS A 277 22.77 -5.04 -29.55
N SER A 278 21.52 -5.49 -29.44
CA SER A 278 20.58 -5.49 -30.57
C SER A 278 19.96 -4.11 -30.81
N LEU A 279 19.94 -3.23 -29.80
CA LEU A 279 19.42 -1.87 -29.93
C LEU A 279 20.48 -0.86 -30.44
N ASP A 280 20.14 -0.16 -31.52
CA ASP A 280 20.90 0.99 -32.03
C ASP A 280 20.50 2.29 -31.29
N PHE A 281 21.15 2.59 -30.16
CA PHE A 281 20.90 3.83 -29.39
C PHE A 281 21.11 5.13 -30.17
N SER A 282 21.84 5.10 -31.28
CA SER A 282 22.02 6.27 -32.15
C SER A 282 20.71 6.72 -32.83
N ARG A 283 19.75 5.81 -32.99
CA ARG A 283 18.43 6.09 -33.55
C ARG A 283 17.40 6.49 -32.50
N LEU A 284 17.74 6.34 -31.21
CA LEU A 284 16.83 6.51 -30.07
C LEU A 284 17.40 7.52 -29.06
N PRO A 285 17.46 8.82 -29.42
CA PRO A 285 18.07 9.83 -28.56
C PRO A 285 17.21 10.20 -27.34
N ASN A 286 15.89 9.93 -27.36
CA ASN A 286 14.98 10.34 -26.29
C ASN A 286 14.73 9.23 -25.24
N ILE A 287 15.27 8.03 -25.45
CA ILE A 287 15.16 6.90 -24.53
C ILE A 287 16.31 6.89 -23.54
N THR A 288 15.99 6.61 -22.26
CA THR A 288 17.00 6.35 -21.23
C THR A 288 17.27 4.85 -21.13
N HIS A 289 18.50 4.44 -20.79
CA HIS A 289 18.82 3.03 -20.50
C HIS A 289 17.91 2.41 -19.45
N LEU A 290 17.45 3.21 -18.47
CA LEU A 290 16.48 2.78 -17.46
C LEU A 290 15.15 2.36 -18.08
N ASP A 291 14.68 3.05 -19.11
CA ASP A 291 13.40 2.72 -19.75
C ASP A 291 13.48 1.38 -20.49
N VAL A 292 14.63 1.09 -21.11
CA VAL A 292 14.87 -0.22 -21.74
C VAL A 292 14.89 -1.32 -20.69
N LEU A 293 15.47 -1.06 -19.52
CA LEU A 293 15.49 -2.02 -18.40
C LEU A 293 14.10 -2.28 -17.83
N THR A 294 13.25 -1.27 -17.68
CA THR A 294 11.89 -1.47 -17.16
C THR A 294 11.03 -2.25 -18.15
N ILE A 295 11.16 -1.98 -19.45
CA ILE A 295 10.49 -2.77 -20.50
C ILE A 295 11.04 -4.21 -20.51
N TYR A 296 12.35 -4.38 -20.41
CA TYR A 296 12.97 -5.69 -20.32
C TYR A 296 12.43 -6.50 -19.12
N GLU A 297 12.37 -5.88 -17.94
CA GLU A 297 11.84 -6.51 -16.73
C GLU A 297 10.37 -6.88 -16.88
N SER A 298 9.55 -6.01 -17.48
CA SER A 298 8.13 -6.32 -17.70
C SER A 298 7.94 -7.48 -18.68
N ILE A 299 8.72 -7.53 -19.76
CA ILE A 299 8.65 -8.65 -20.72
C ILE A 299 9.19 -9.94 -20.09
N MET A 300 10.29 -9.87 -19.33
CA MET A 300 10.87 -11.04 -18.68
C MET A 300 9.91 -11.65 -17.65
N THR A 301 9.30 -10.82 -16.80
CA THR A 301 8.28 -11.27 -15.83
C THR A 301 7.04 -11.85 -16.51
N GLU A 302 6.63 -11.31 -17.66
CA GLU A 302 5.55 -11.88 -18.47
C GLU A 302 5.95 -13.26 -19.03
N LEU A 303 7.14 -13.39 -19.61
CA LEU A 303 7.66 -14.65 -20.13
C LEU A 303 7.77 -15.71 -19.02
N GLU A 304 8.31 -15.34 -17.85
CA GLU A 304 8.38 -16.21 -16.66
C GLU A 304 7.00 -16.72 -16.27
N LYS A 305 6.01 -15.82 -16.21
CA LYS A 305 4.63 -16.18 -15.86
C LYS A 305 3.98 -17.08 -16.89
N THR A 306 4.23 -16.88 -18.18
CA THR A 306 3.73 -17.79 -19.22
C THR A 306 4.39 -19.16 -19.09
N PHE A 307 5.70 -19.22 -18.85
CA PHE A 307 6.42 -20.46 -18.64
C PHE A 307 5.92 -21.21 -17.39
N GLU A 308 5.79 -20.53 -16.25
CA GLU A 308 5.26 -21.12 -15.03
C GLU A 308 3.85 -21.68 -15.22
N LYS A 309 2.99 -20.98 -15.97
CA LYS A 309 1.66 -21.49 -16.34
C LYS A 309 1.77 -22.78 -17.15
N THR A 310 2.61 -22.82 -18.19
CA THR A 310 2.78 -24.05 -18.99
C THR A 310 3.34 -25.21 -18.17
N VAL A 311 4.29 -24.95 -17.27
CA VAL A 311 4.85 -25.94 -16.35
C VAL A 311 3.78 -26.44 -15.38
N SER A 312 2.99 -25.54 -14.80
CA SER A 312 1.89 -25.88 -13.88
C SER A 312 0.82 -26.72 -14.57
N GLU A 313 0.42 -26.36 -15.79
CA GLU A 313 -0.52 -27.14 -16.59
C GLU A 313 0.01 -28.53 -16.93
N ASN A 314 1.27 -28.62 -17.34
CA ASN A 314 1.92 -29.91 -17.59
C ASN A 314 2.01 -30.75 -16.31
N ASN A 315 2.36 -30.14 -15.17
CA ASN A 315 2.37 -30.81 -13.87
C ASN A 315 0.97 -31.30 -13.46
N LYS A 316 -0.09 -30.54 -13.73
CA LYS A 316 -1.48 -30.96 -13.47
C LYS A 316 -1.90 -32.14 -14.35
N LYS A 317 -1.54 -32.12 -15.64
CA LYS A 317 -1.78 -33.24 -16.57
C LYS A 317 -1.03 -34.50 -16.10
N ASN A 318 0.24 -34.33 -15.73
CA ASN A 318 1.07 -35.41 -15.22
C ASN A 318 0.55 -35.94 -13.88
N TYR A 319 0.07 -35.09 -12.97
CA TYR A 319 -0.41 -35.51 -11.64
C TYR A 319 -1.48 -36.61 -11.70
N ARG A 320 -2.46 -36.49 -12.61
CA ARG A 320 -3.50 -37.52 -12.78
C ARG A 320 -2.93 -38.81 -13.37
N ALA A 321 -1.99 -38.71 -14.31
CA ALA A 321 -1.29 -39.86 -14.85
C ALA A 321 -0.44 -40.52 -13.74
N ASP A 322 0.41 -39.77 -13.06
CA ASP A 322 1.28 -40.22 -11.98
C ASP A 322 0.50 -40.90 -10.86
N ARG A 323 -0.69 -40.38 -10.51
CA ARG A 323 -1.57 -41.05 -9.55
C ARG A 323 -2.07 -42.40 -10.06
N ARG A 324 -2.54 -42.47 -11.31
CA ARG A 324 -3.00 -43.73 -11.92
C ARG A 324 -1.88 -44.78 -12.01
N ALA A 325 -0.66 -44.38 -12.38
CA ALA A 325 0.49 -45.31 -12.35
C ALA A 325 0.80 -45.80 -10.95
N ARG A 326 0.79 -44.92 -9.95
CA ARG A 326 1.02 -45.31 -8.54
C ARG A 326 -0.04 -46.28 -8.04
N ASP A 327 -1.32 -46.01 -8.31
CA ASP A 327 -2.42 -46.90 -7.89
C ASP A 327 -2.37 -48.23 -8.66
N GLY A 328 -2.01 -48.23 -9.95
CA GLY A 328 -1.78 -49.44 -10.73
C GLY A 328 -0.60 -50.28 -10.21
N PHE A 329 0.50 -49.64 -9.82
CA PHE A 329 1.64 -50.33 -9.22
C PHE A 329 1.33 -50.89 -7.83
N ARG A 330 0.55 -50.17 -7.00
CA ARG A 330 0.04 -50.71 -5.73
C ARG A 330 -0.80 -51.96 -5.95
N GLN A 331 -1.68 -51.94 -6.94
CA GLN A 331 -2.49 -53.11 -7.28
C GLN A 331 -1.61 -54.30 -7.72
N LEU A 332 -0.56 -54.05 -8.52
CA LEU A 332 0.41 -55.07 -8.87
C LEU A 332 1.11 -55.64 -7.63
N LEU A 333 1.54 -54.79 -6.70
CA LEU A 333 2.18 -55.24 -5.46
C LEU A 333 1.23 -56.05 -4.57
N ASP A 334 -0.05 -55.69 -4.50
CA ASP A 334 -1.07 -56.48 -3.80
C ASP A 334 -1.30 -57.85 -4.47
N GLU A 335 -1.26 -57.92 -5.81
CA GLU A 335 -1.34 -59.19 -6.56
C GLU A 335 -0.11 -60.07 -6.30
N VAL A 336 1.08 -59.48 -6.24
CA VAL A 336 2.32 -60.19 -5.93
C VAL A 336 2.33 -60.65 -4.46
N SER A 337 1.87 -59.81 -3.53
CA SER A 337 1.72 -60.15 -2.11
C SER A 337 0.84 -61.39 -1.88
N ARG A 338 -0.21 -61.56 -2.68
CA ARG A 338 -1.07 -62.77 -2.61
C ARG A 338 -0.41 -64.01 -3.18
N LYS A 339 0.53 -63.86 -4.11
CA LYS A 339 1.23 -64.98 -4.78
C LYS A 339 2.48 -65.42 -4.00
N THR A 340 3.12 -64.49 -3.31
CA THR A 340 4.36 -64.72 -2.55
C THR A 340 4.27 -64.03 -1.19
N GLU A 341 4.49 -64.76 -0.10
CA GLU A 341 4.58 -64.15 1.22
C GLU A 341 5.80 -63.23 1.29
N PHE A 342 5.57 -61.92 1.46
CA PHE A 342 6.64 -60.97 1.68
C PHE A 342 7.22 -61.19 3.08
N THR A 343 8.51 -61.52 3.14
CA THR A 343 9.24 -61.65 4.40
C THR A 343 9.96 -60.34 4.73
N ALA A 344 10.14 -60.02 6.00
CA ALA A 344 10.88 -58.84 6.47
C ALA A 344 12.33 -58.70 5.94
N LYS A 345 12.93 -59.78 5.42
CA LYS A 345 14.27 -59.80 4.80
C LYS A 345 14.25 -59.75 3.27
N LEU A 346 13.09 -59.52 2.64
CA LEU A 346 12.94 -59.47 1.17
C LEU A 346 13.91 -58.45 0.56
N ARG A 347 14.67 -58.86 -0.45
CA ARG A 347 15.62 -57.98 -1.15
C ARG A 347 14.95 -57.33 -2.36
N TRP A 348 15.32 -56.08 -2.67
CA TRP A 348 14.80 -55.38 -3.85
C TRP A 348 14.97 -56.16 -5.16
N HIS A 349 16.11 -56.82 -5.37
CA HIS A 349 16.36 -57.63 -6.58
C HIS A 349 15.44 -58.85 -6.69
N GLU A 350 15.04 -59.43 -5.55
CA GLU A 350 14.09 -60.54 -5.49
C GLU A 350 12.67 -60.07 -5.79
N LEU A 351 12.30 -58.86 -5.38
CA LEU A 351 11.01 -58.26 -5.78
C LEU A 351 11.02 -57.90 -7.27
N LEU A 352 12.11 -57.31 -7.76
CA LEU A 352 12.28 -56.91 -9.16
C LEU A 352 12.12 -58.08 -10.15
N SER A 353 12.57 -59.29 -9.80
CA SER A 353 12.42 -60.45 -10.70
C SER A 353 10.96 -60.79 -11.01
N TYR A 354 10.03 -60.42 -10.12
CA TYR A 354 8.59 -60.65 -10.31
C TYR A 354 7.86 -59.49 -10.99
N ILE A 355 8.39 -58.25 -10.91
CA ILE A 355 7.69 -57.04 -11.39
C ILE A 355 8.29 -56.42 -12.65
N LYS A 356 9.53 -56.77 -13.04
CA LYS A 356 10.27 -56.10 -14.12
C LYS A 356 9.57 -56.10 -15.49
N ASP A 357 8.77 -57.14 -15.77
CA ASP A 357 8.15 -57.36 -17.09
C ASP A 357 6.70 -56.83 -17.15
N ASP A 358 6.13 -56.35 -16.04
CA ASP A 358 4.74 -55.87 -16.00
C ASP A 358 4.64 -54.42 -16.52
N GLU A 359 3.66 -54.16 -17.38
CA GLU A 359 3.40 -52.82 -17.94
C GLU A 359 3.18 -51.76 -16.86
N ARG A 360 2.56 -52.13 -15.73
CA ARG A 360 2.28 -51.22 -14.60
C ARG A 360 3.56 -50.75 -13.90
N PHE A 361 4.62 -51.57 -13.91
CA PHE A 361 5.94 -51.19 -13.39
C PHE A 361 6.68 -50.27 -14.36
N LEU A 362 6.67 -50.59 -15.66
CA LEU A 362 7.29 -49.76 -16.70
C LEU A 362 6.64 -48.36 -16.78
N GLU A 363 5.31 -48.29 -16.64
CA GLU A 363 4.56 -47.03 -16.60
C GLU A 363 4.98 -46.10 -15.46
N LEU A 364 5.40 -46.67 -14.33
CA LEU A 364 5.88 -45.91 -13.16
C LEU A 364 7.33 -45.42 -13.36
N CYS A 365 8.17 -46.18 -14.07
CA CYS A 365 9.62 -45.94 -14.21
C CYS A 365 10.03 -44.71 -15.04
N GLY A 366 9.09 -43.91 -15.54
CA GLY A 366 9.37 -42.66 -16.27
C GLY A 366 8.68 -41.42 -15.69
N ARG A 367 7.99 -41.57 -14.55
CA ARG A 367 7.15 -40.52 -13.96
C ARG A 367 7.87 -39.86 -12.78
N ARG A 368 7.56 -38.58 -12.52
CA ARG A 368 8.11 -37.85 -11.37
C ARG A 368 7.23 -38.08 -10.15
N GLY A 369 7.82 -38.51 -9.02
CA GLY A 369 7.09 -38.80 -7.80
C GLY A 369 7.69 -39.99 -7.05
N SER A 370 6.83 -40.73 -6.34
CA SER A 370 7.22 -41.97 -5.65
C SER A 370 7.79 -42.97 -6.64
N LEU A 371 9.05 -43.33 -6.43
CA LEU A 371 9.76 -44.30 -7.24
C LEU A 371 9.30 -45.73 -6.86
N PRO A 372 9.47 -46.71 -7.75
CA PRO A 372 9.19 -48.12 -7.41
C PRO A 372 9.91 -48.60 -6.14
N ILE A 373 11.11 -48.06 -5.86
CA ILE A 373 11.88 -48.37 -4.65
C ILE A 373 11.23 -47.83 -3.36
N ASP A 374 10.53 -46.70 -3.42
CA ASP A 374 9.85 -46.12 -2.26
C ASP A 374 8.72 -47.06 -1.79
N PHE A 375 7.99 -47.64 -2.74
CA PHE A 375 6.96 -48.65 -2.44
C PHE A 375 7.55 -49.95 -1.86
N TYR A 376 8.78 -50.30 -2.21
CA TYR A 376 9.47 -51.44 -1.60
C TYR A 376 9.79 -51.17 -0.13
N TRP A 377 10.30 -49.98 0.19
CA TRP A 377 10.55 -49.61 1.58
C TRP A 377 9.26 -49.58 2.39
N ASP A 378 8.14 -49.09 1.82
CA ASP A 378 6.83 -49.14 2.47
C ASP A 378 6.39 -50.58 2.80
N ILE A 379 6.66 -51.55 1.91
CA ILE A 379 6.35 -52.97 2.14
C ILE A 379 7.26 -53.55 3.23
N VAL A 380 8.56 -53.33 3.12
CA VAL A 380 9.54 -53.85 4.09
C VAL A 380 9.27 -53.29 5.48
N ASP A 381 8.93 -52.00 5.58
CA ASP A 381 8.58 -51.36 6.85
C ASP A 381 7.28 -51.93 7.43
N ARG A 382 6.26 -52.17 6.61
CA ARG A 382 5.01 -52.81 7.04
C ARG A 382 5.26 -54.20 7.62
N GLU A 383 6.04 -55.03 6.93
CA GLU A 383 6.37 -56.38 7.39
C GLU A 383 7.27 -56.36 8.63
N ASN A 384 8.23 -55.41 8.71
CA ASN A 384 9.05 -55.23 9.91
C ASN A 384 8.22 -54.78 11.13
N GLN A 385 7.22 -53.92 10.93
CA GLN A 385 6.31 -53.50 12.00
C GLN A 385 5.44 -54.67 12.48
N SER A 386 4.91 -55.47 11.54
CA SER A 386 4.17 -56.71 11.85
C SER A 386 5.04 -57.68 12.64
N LEU A 387 6.28 -57.92 12.20
CA LEU A 387 7.24 -58.78 12.89
C LEU A 387 7.59 -58.24 14.28
N LYS A 388 7.74 -56.92 14.45
CA LYS A 388 7.98 -56.30 15.75
C LYS A 388 6.79 -56.48 16.70
N ALA A 389 5.57 -56.30 16.21
CA ALA A 389 4.35 -56.53 17.00
C ALA A 389 4.23 -58.00 17.43
N LYS A 390 4.47 -58.93 16.49
CA LYS A 390 4.53 -60.39 16.76
C LYS A 390 5.62 -60.72 17.79
N ARG A 391 6.82 -60.14 17.65
CA ARG A 391 7.94 -60.29 18.60
C ARG A 391 7.56 -59.82 19.99
N ASP A 392 6.94 -58.64 20.11
CA ASP A 392 6.57 -58.07 21.40
C ASP A 392 5.49 -58.92 22.09
N LEU A 393 4.54 -59.50 21.34
CA LEU A 393 3.59 -60.49 21.84
C LEU A 393 4.28 -61.79 22.29
N VAL A 394 5.25 -62.29 21.52
CA VAL A 394 6.05 -63.48 21.89
C VAL A 394 6.87 -63.22 23.16
N LYS A 395 7.44 -62.02 23.35
CA LYS A 395 8.13 -61.62 24.59
C LYS A 395 7.23 -61.66 25.81
N GLN A 396 5.95 -61.34 25.65
CA GLN A 396 4.98 -61.42 26.74
C GLN A 396 4.73 -62.87 27.17
N VAL A 397 4.78 -63.81 26.23
CA VAL A 397 4.50 -65.24 26.43
C VAL A 397 5.74 -66.01 26.90
N ILE A 398 6.93 -65.68 26.39
CA ILE A 398 8.20 -66.38 26.68
C ILE A 398 9.20 -65.39 27.28
N LYS A 399 9.45 -65.53 28.58
CA LYS A 399 10.37 -64.65 29.34
C LYS A 399 11.85 -65.00 29.15
N SER A 400 12.19 -66.25 28.82
CA SER A 400 13.57 -66.70 28.58
C SER A 400 13.64 -67.70 27.43
N VAL A 401 14.40 -67.35 26.39
CA VAL A 401 14.51 -68.11 25.12
C VAL A 401 15.77 -69.00 25.08
N ASP A 402 16.71 -68.78 26.01
CA ASP A 402 18.11 -69.23 25.91
C ASP A 402 18.31 -70.76 25.85
N ASN A 403 17.29 -71.57 26.19
CA ASN A 403 17.36 -73.04 26.21
C ASN A 403 16.34 -73.76 25.31
N MET A 404 15.58 -73.05 24.46
CA MET A 404 14.55 -73.68 23.61
C MET A 404 15.09 -73.95 22.19
N SER A 405 14.87 -75.16 21.66
CA SER A 405 15.17 -75.48 20.26
C SER A 405 14.24 -74.74 19.29
N LEU A 406 14.60 -74.67 17.99
CA LEU A 406 13.79 -73.96 16.98
C LEU A 406 12.39 -74.55 16.87
N GLU A 407 12.30 -75.88 16.95
CA GLU A 407 11.07 -76.66 16.79
C GLU A 407 10.17 -76.53 18.03
N GLU A 408 10.74 -76.55 19.23
CA GLU A 408 10.00 -76.31 20.47
C GLU A 408 9.50 -74.86 20.56
N PHE A 409 10.34 -73.89 20.16
CA PHE A 409 9.96 -72.49 20.12
C PHE A 409 8.84 -72.23 19.10
N SER A 410 8.97 -72.76 17.88
CA SER A 410 7.94 -72.65 16.84
C SER A 410 6.62 -73.27 17.29
N ARG A 411 6.64 -74.46 17.90
CA ARG A 411 5.44 -75.12 18.43
C ARG A 411 4.76 -74.32 19.54
N VAL A 412 5.52 -73.75 20.48
CA VAL A 412 4.97 -72.96 21.60
C VAL A 412 4.41 -71.62 21.13
N VAL A 413 5.08 -70.97 20.18
CA VAL A 413 4.62 -69.69 19.61
C VAL A 413 3.38 -69.90 18.74
N MET A 414 3.39 -70.88 17.84
CA MET A 414 2.25 -71.21 16.98
C MET A 414 1.01 -71.66 17.77
N ALA A 415 1.19 -72.30 18.94
CA ALA A 415 0.09 -72.72 19.79
C ALA A 415 -0.54 -71.60 20.63
N LYS A 416 0.18 -70.48 20.83
CA LYS A 416 -0.24 -69.38 21.72
C LYS A 416 -0.45 -68.04 21.02
N VAL A 417 0.04 -67.89 19.80
CA VAL A 417 -0.06 -66.67 19.00
C VAL A 417 -0.61 -67.05 17.63
N GLU A 418 -1.79 -66.52 17.29
CA GLU A 418 -2.40 -66.71 15.97
C GLU A 418 -1.63 -65.90 14.90
N ASN A 419 -1.56 -66.43 13.67
CA ASN A 419 -0.96 -65.78 12.49
C ASN A 419 0.56 -65.49 12.53
N VAL A 420 1.36 -66.33 13.20
CA VAL A 420 2.82 -66.30 13.10
C VAL A 420 3.29 -67.37 12.12
N SER A 421 3.98 -67.00 11.04
CA SER A 421 4.56 -67.96 10.10
C SER A 421 5.82 -68.62 10.69
N GLU A 422 6.20 -69.78 10.17
CA GLU A 422 7.40 -70.49 10.62
C GLU A 422 8.69 -69.69 10.34
N SER A 423 8.69 -68.89 9.27
CA SER A 423 9.75 -67.93 8.92
C SER A 423 9.83 -66.79 9.93
N ASP A 424 8.69 -66.24 10.37
CA ASP A 424 8.62 -65.21 11.40
C ASP A 424 9.10 -65.74 12.76
N CYS A 425 8.70 -66.96 13.14
CA CYS A 425 9.18 -67.62 14.36
C CYS A 425 10.70 -67.73 14.39
N ARG A 426 11.32 -68.08 13.25
CA ARG A 426 12.78 -68.19 13.13
C ARG A 426 13.47 -66.83 13.29
N LEU A 427 12.93 -65.79 12.65
CA LEU A 427 13.45 -64.42 12.73
C LEU A 427 13.30 -63.83 14.13
N ILE A 428 12.13 -64.01 14.75
CA ILE A 428 11.85 -63.55 16.12
C ILE A 428 12.80 -64.23 17.11
N ARG A 429 13.02 -65.54 17.00
CA ARG A 429 13.98 -66.26 17.84
C ARG A 429 15.41 -65.74 17.68
N GLU A 430 15.85 -65.53 16.43
CA GLU A 430 17.17 -64.95 16.12
C GLU A 430 17.32 -63.56 16.75
N MET A 431 16.30 -62.70 16.63
CA MET A 431 16.30 -61.36 17.22
C MET A 431 16.30 -61.38 18.76
N LEU A 432 15.57 -62.31 19.39
CA LEU A 432 15.52 -62.44 20.85
C LEU A 432 16.83 -62.96 21.43
N LEU A 433 17.47 -63.92 20.77
CA LEU A 433 18.79 -64.43 21.17
C LEU A 433 19.87 -63.34 21.05
N GLU A 434 19.82 -62.55 19.97
CA GLU A 434 20.75 -61.43 19.79
C GLU A 434 20.52 -60.31 20.83
N GLU A 435 19.27 -60.03 21.20
CA GLU A 435 18.95 -59.08 22.28
C GLU A 435 19.42 -59.58 23.66
N SER A 436 19.26 -60.88 23.97
CA SER A 436 19.82 -61.50 25.18
C SER A 436 21.35 -61.39 25.21
N ARG A 437 22.02 -61.63 24.08
CA ARG A 437 23.48 -61.51 23.93
C ARG A 437 23.98 -60.08 24.16
N GLN A 438 23.31 -59.10 23.54
CA GLN A 438 23.63 -57.68 23.70
C GLN A 438 23.34 -57.14 25.10
N LYS A 439 22.27 -57.61 25.76
CA LYS A 439 22.02 -57.31 27.18
C LYS A 439 23.14 -57.87 28.07
N GLY A 440 23.58 -59.10 27.82
CA GLY A 440 24.71 -59.71 28.53
C GLY A 440 26.02 -58.93 28.35
N GLU A 441 26.33 -58.48 27.13
CA GLU A 441 27.50 -57.63 26.85
C GLU A 441 27.37 -56.23 27.44
N GLY A 442 26.19 -55.63 27.38
CA GLY A 442 25.88 -54.32 27.97
C GLY A 442 25.99 -54.34 29.50
N ASP A 443 25.48 -55.39 30.15
CA ASP A 443 25.60 -55.60 31.59
C ASP A 443 27.04 -55.90 31.99
N ARG A 444 27.79 -56.65 31.17
CA ARG A 444 29.24 -56.85 31.35
C ARG A 444 30.02 -55.55 31.23
N LYS A 445 29.69 -54.70 30.25
CA LYS A 445 30.31 -53.38 30.04
C LYS A 445 29.95 -52.40 31.17
N LYS A 446 28.70 -52.41 31.64
CA LYS A 446 28.26 -51.66 32.82
C LYS A 446 29.00 -52.10 34.08
N ARG A 447 29.14 -53.41 34.33
CA ARG A 447 29.92 -53.97 35.46
C ARG A 447 31.40 -53.56 35.39
N LEU A 448 32.00 -53.57 34.19
CA LEU A 448 33.37 -53.09 33.97
C LEU A 448 33.51 -51.58 34.24
N MET A 449 32.53 -50.76 33.87
CA MET A 449 32.52 -49.33 34.19
C MET A 449 32.36 -49.07 35.70
N THR A 450 31.47 -49.77 36.40
CA THR A 450 31.32 -49.60 37.87
C THR A 450 32.56 -50.07 38.64
N LEU A 451 33.29 -51.07 38.14
CA LEU A 451 34.58 -51.48 38.70
C LEU A 451 35.72 -50.49 38.37
N GLY A 452 35.66 -49.79 37.23
CA GLY A 452 36.67 -48.81 36.81
C GLY A 452 36.59 -47.43 37.48
N TYR A 453 35.40 -46.98 37.90
CA TYR A 453 35.22 -45.69 38.61
C TYR A 453 35.36 -45.79 40.14
N GLY A 454 35.63 -46.99 40.68
CA GLY A 454 35.73 -47.23 42.13
C GLY A 454 37.11 -47.00 42.76
N VAL A 455 38.16 -46.69 42.00
CA VAL A 455 39.53 -46.58 42.53
C VAL A 455 40.19 -45.28 42.08
N SER A 456 39.76 -44.14 42.63
CA SER A 456 40.64 -42.99 42.82
C SER A 456 40.02 -41.97 43.77
N LYS A 457 40.02 -42.28 45.06
CA LYS A 457 40.09 -41.29 46.15
C LYS A 457 40.72 -41.96 47.38
N ARG A 458 42.05 -41.89 47.45
CA ARG A 458 42.78 -41.68 48.69
C ARG A 458 43.92 -40.72 48.41
#